data_AF-A0A414BCH3-F1
#
_entry.id   AF-A0A414BCH3-F1
#
_cell.length_a   1.000
_cell.length_b   1.000
_cell.length_c   1.000
_cell.angle_alpha   90.00
_cell.angle_beta   90.00
_cell.angle_gamma   90.00
#
_symmetry.space_group_name_H-M   'P 1'
#
loop_
_entity.id
_entity.type
_entity.pdbx_description
1 polymer ?
#
loop_
_entity_poly.entity_id
_entity_poly.type
_entity_poly.pdbx_seq_one_letter_code
_entity_poly.pdbx_strand_id
1 'polypeptide(L)'
;MGEVGALWENFIISERLKRNAYSGSYCNYWFWRTQQQKEIDYIEEEDGRIPAFQFKWSPIAKYPEQFVEAYPVCSFTVVTPVNIECFCWNSLKLLAETMKCNCQIVVRQ
;
A
#
# COMPACT_ATOMS: atom_id res chain seq x y z
N MET A 1 13.72 15.71 1.33
CA MET A 1 13.33 14.54 0.51
C MET A 1 13.23 15.05 -0.91
N GLY A 2 14.24 14.79 -1.74
CA GLY A 2 14.34 15.32 -3.11
C GLY A 2 13.79 14.34 -4.15
N GLU A 3 14.08 14.59 -5.43
CA GLU A 3 13.63 13.81 -6.60
C GLU A 3 13.80 12.27 -6.44
N VAL A 4 14.83 11.84 -5.72
CA VAL A 4 15.09 10.42 -5.40
C VAL A 4 13.93 9.75 -4.67
N GLY A 5 13.24 10.45 -3.77
CA GLY A 5 12.08 9.91 -3.04
C GLY A 5 10.89 9.66 -3.96
N ALA A 6 10.54 10.65 -4.80
CA ALA A 6 9.45 10.52 -5.76
C ALA A 6 9.73 9.46 -6.82
N LEU A 7 10.98 9.35 -7.29
CA LEU A 7 11.39 8.28 -8.21
C LEU A 7 11.28 6.90 -7.57
N TRP A 8 11.65 6.77 -6.28
CA TRP A 8 11.52 5.54 -5.53
C TRP A 8 10.07 5.08 -5.38
N GLU A 9 9.18 5.98 -4.96
CA GLU A 9 7.74 5.74 -4.86
C GLU A 9 7.16 5.28 -6.20
N ASN A 10 7.40 6.04 -7.27
CA ASN A 10 6.89 5.73 -8.61
C ASN A 10 7.43 4.39 -9.14
N PHE A 11 8.70 4.09 -8.87
CA PHE A 11 9.31 2.82 -9.26
C PHE A 11 8.60 1.64 -8.58
N ILE A 12 8.43 1.69 -7.26
CA ILE A 12 7.79 0.59 -6.51
C ILE A 12 6.35 0.37 -6.96
N ILE A 13 5.57 1.44 -7.10
CA ILE A 13 4.18 1.36 -7.56
C ILE A 13 4.14 0.72 -8.95
N SER A 14 5.01 1.14 -9.87
CA SER A 14 5.07 0.58 -11.23
C SER A 14 5.38 -0.91 -11.23
N GLU A 15 6.34 -1.36 -10.42
CA GLU A 15 6.68 -2.78 -10.31
C GLU A 15 5.54 -3.60 -9.71
N ARG A 16 4.86 -3.06 -8.69
CA ARG A 16 3.72 -3.73 -8.06
C ARG A 16 2.54 -3.89 -9.04
N LEU A 17 2.23 -2.84 -9.79
CA LEU A 17 1.17 -2.88 -10.80
C LEU A 17 1.47 -3.89 -11.93
N LYS A 18 2.71 -3.92 -12.43
CA LYS A 18 3.14 -4.93 -13.42
C LYS A 18 2.96 -6.35 -12.88
N ARG A 19 3.38 -6.59 -11.64
CA ARG A 19 3.23 -7.89 -10.98
C ARG A 19 1.76 -8.29 -10.79
N ASN A 20 0.89 -7.36 -10.39
CA ASN A 20 -0.54 -7.62 -10.27
C ASN A 20 -1.16 -7.98 -11.64
N ALA A 21 -0.79 -7.25 -12.70
CA ALA A 21 -1.23 -7.56 -14.06
C ALA A 21 -0.75 -8.94 -14.55
N TYR A 22 0.52 -9.29 -14.33
CA TYR A 22 1.07 -10.59 -14.76
C TYR A 22 0.53 -11.77 -13.97
N SER A 23 0.11 -11.56 -12.72
CA SER A 23 -0.51 -12.60 -11.90
C SER A 23 -2.02 -12.75 -12.13
N GLY A 24 -2.61 -11.95 -13.02
CA GLY A 24 -4.06 -11.91 -13.24
C GLY A 24 -4.84 -11.49 -11.99
N SER A 25 -4.21 -10.70 -11.11
CA SER A 25 -4.87 -10.14 -9.94
C SER A 25 -5.83 -9.03 -10.36
N TYR A 26 -7.05 -9.07 -9.82
CA TYR A 26 -8.06 -8.02 -9.97
C TYR A 26 -8.03 -7.05 -8.78
N CYS A 27 -6.86 -6.93 -8.13
CA CYS A 27 -6.68 -6.03 -7.01
C CYS A 27 -6.93 -4.58 -7.44
N ASN A 28 -7.82 -3.92 -6.71
CA ASN A 28 -8.04 -2.50 -6.85
C ASN A 28 -6.96 -1.74 -6.07
N TYR A 29 -6.62 -0.53 -6.48
CA TYR A 29 -5.66 0.29 -5.75
C TYR A 29 -6.10 1.76 -5.63
N TRP A 30 -5.65 2.42 -4.55
CA TRP A 30 -5.97 3.82 -4.23
C TRP A 30 -4.78 4.56 -3.63
N PHE A 31 -4.92 5.88 -3.64
CA PHE A 31 -4.08 6.82 -2.91
C PHE A 31 -4.94 7.52 -1.86
N TRP A 32 -4.41 7.75 -0.67
CA TRP A 32 -5.13 8.44 0.39
C TRP A 32 -4.43 9.75 0.76
N ARG A 33 -5.20 10.82 0.84
CA ARG A 33 -4.72 12.15 1.27
C ARG A 33 -5.79 12.87 2.08
N THR A 34 -5.38 13.64 3.09
CA THR A 34 -6.28 14.54 3.85
C THR A 34 -6.08 16.01 3.51
N GLN A 35 -7.04 16.85 3.91
CA GLN A 35 -6.92 18.32 3.81
C GLN A 35 -5.67 18.85 4.53
N GLN A 36 -5.21 18.15 5.56
CA GLN A 36 -4.00 18.46 6.33
C GLN A 36 -2.71 17.91 5.69
N GLN A 37 -2.79 17.49 4.41
CA GLN A 37 -1.65 16.96 3.65
C GLN A 37 -1.00 15.73 4.32
N LYS A 38 -1.79 14.91 5.00
CA LYS A 38 -1.37 13.55 5.41
C LYS A 38 -1.62 12.60 4.26
N GLU A 39 -0.74 11.63 4.05
CA GLU A 39 -0.72 10.79 2.85
C GLU A 39 -0.40 9.34 3.18
N ILE A 40 -1.04 8.42 2.45
CA ILE A 40 -0.62 7.03 2.29
C ILE A 40 -0.36 6.83 0.80
N ASP A 41 0.83 6.33 0.49
CA ASP A 41 1.37 6.33 -0.86
C ASP A 41 0.69 5.31 -1.76
N TYR A 42 0.18 4.20 -1.21
CA TYR A 42 -0.48 3.17 -1.99
C TYR A 42 -1.33 2.25 -1.10
N ILE A 43 -2.55 1.95 -1.54
CA ILE A 43 -3.48 1.05 -0.87
C ILE A 43 -3.93 0.03 -1.90
N GLU A 44 -3.97 -1.25 -1.53
CA GLU A 44 -4.52 -2.34 -2.34
C GLU A 44 -5.81 -2.85 -1.70
N GLU A 45 -6.76 -3.34 -2.50
CA GLU A 45 -7.89 -4.14 -2.04
C GLU A 45 -7.96 -5.40 -2.89
N GLU A 46 -7.93 -6.55 -2.22
CA GLU A 46 -8.19 -7.84 -2.82
C GLU A 46 -8.81 -8.74 -1.77
N ASP A 47 -9.88 -9.47 -2.13
CA ASP A 47 -10.54 -10.44 -1.24
C ASP A 47 -10.97 -9.87 0.13
N GLY A 48 -11.40 -8.61 0.17
CA GLY A 48 -11.83 -7.92 1.39
C GLY A 48 -10.70 -7.48 2.33
N ARG A 49 -9.44 -7.62 1.90
CA ARG A 49 -8.28 -7.08 2.61
C ARG A 49 -7.88 -5.75 2.00
N ILE A 50 -7.59 -4.77 2.86
CA ILE A 50 -7.22 -3.42 2.43
C ILE A 50 -5.85 -3.05 3.03
N PRO A 51 -4.74 -3.67 2.58
CA PRO A 51 -3.42 -3.28 3.05
C PRO A 51 -3.02 -1.91 2.51
N ALA A 52 -2.45 -1.10 3.39
CA ALA A 52 -1.92 0.23 3.14
C ALA A 52 -0.39 0.23 3.22
N PHE A 53 0.25 0.96 2.31
CA PHE A 53 1.69 0.98 2.14
C PHE A 53 2.20 2.42 2.10
N GLN A 54 3.31 2.63 2.81
CA GLN A 54 4.09 3.85 2.73
C GLN A 54 5.49 3.52 2.23
N PHE A 55 5.95 4.19 1.20
CA PHE A 55 7.29 4.00 0.64
C PHE A 55 8.25 4.98 1.28
N LYS A 56 9.38 4.45 1.76
CA LYS A 56 10.46 5.26 2.30
C LYS A 56 11.80 4.69 1.85
N TRP A 57 12.71 5.57 1.44
CA TRP A 57 14.09 5.17 1.17
C TRP A 57 14.84 4.75 2.46
N SER A 58 14.46 5.34 3.60
CA SER A 58 15.02 5.04 4.93
C SER A 58 13.99 4.32 5.80
N PRO A 59 14.38 3.37 6.67
CA PRO A 59 13.48 2.65 7.58
C PRO A 59 12.78 3.54 8.62
N ILE A 60 13.17 4.81 8.73
CA ILE A 60 12.55 5.76 9.65
C ILE A 60 11.29 6.32 9.00
N ALA A 61 10.14 5.74 9.33
CA ALA A 61 8.82 6.25 8.96
C ALA A 61 8.07 6.72 10.20
N LYS A 62 7.33 7.82 10.08
CA LYS A 62 6.34 8.20 11.09
C LYS A 62 5.14 7.26 10.97
N TYR A 63 4.68 6.75 12.09
CA TYR A 63 3.45 5.97 12.16
C TYR A 63 2.26 6.88 11.76
N PRO A 64 1.40 6.47 10.80
CA PRO A 64 0.30 7.31 10.34
C PRO A 64 -0.90 7.17 11.28
N GLU A 65 -0.80 7.73 12.48
CA GLU A 65 -1.82 7.65 13.54
C GLU A 65 -3.23 7.93 13.00
N GLN A 66 -3.41 9.05 12.30
CA GLN A 66 -4.70 9.44 11.73
C GLN A 66 -5.28 8.40 10.75
N PHE A 67 -4.44 7.72 9.97
CA PHE A 67 -4.91 6.69 9.04
C PHE A 67 -5.33 5.43 9.81
N VAL A 68 -4.52 4.98 10.76
CA VAL A 68 -4.83 3.78 11.55
C VAL A 68 -6.06 3.98 12.42
N GLU A 69 -6.24 5.16 13.01
CA GLU A 69 -7.45 5.50 13.77
C GLU A 69 -8.70 5.51 12.89
N ALA A 70 -8.60 6.06 11.67
CA ALA A 70 -9.71 6.10 10.72
C ALA A 70 -10.03 4.73 10.11
N TYR A 71 -9.02 3.86 9.96
CA TYR A 71 -9.11 2.57 9.29
C TYR A 71 -8.44 1.45 10.11
N PRO A 72 -8.97 1.11 11.31
CA PRO A 72 -8.31 0.20 12.25
C PRO A 72 -8.20 -1.25 11.76
N VAL A 73 -8.97 -1.61 10.73
CA VAL A 73 -8.95 -2.95 10.10
C VAL A 73 -7.93 -3.05 8.97
N CYS A 74 -7.40 -1.93 8.48
CA CYS A 74 -6.41 -1.92 7.43
C CYS A 74 -5.03 -2.21 8.02
N SER A 75 -4.29 -3.15 7.43
CA SER A 75 -2.89 -3.34 7.79
C SER A 75 -2.06 -2.21 7.20
N PHE A 76 -1.02 -1.78 7.92
CA PHE A 76 -0.12 -0.74 7.46
C PHE A 76 1.32 -1.27 7.42
N THR A 77 1.99 -1.10 6.28
CA THR A 77 3.37 -1.57 6.08
C THR A 77 4.23 -0.47 5.47
N VAL A 78 5.43 -0.28 6.02
CA VAL A 78 6.44 0.60 5.44
C VAL A 78 7.35 -0.22 4.53
N VAL A 79 7.44 0.20 3.27
CA VAL A 79 8.24 -0.46 2.25
C VAL A 79 9.48 0.37 1.98
N THR A 80 10.63 -0.27 2.12
CA THR A 80 11.98 0.30 2.06
C THR A 80 12.90 -0.57 1.22
N PRO A 81 14.13 -0.13 0.91
CA PRO A 81 15.08 -0.97 0.19
C PRO A 81 15.34 -2.33 0.85
N VAL A 82 15.07 -2.47 2.15
CA VAL A 82 15.26 -3.72 2.90
C VAL A 82 14.18 -4.77 2.59
N ASN A 83 12.95 -4.35 2.27
CA ASN A 83 11.81 -5.27 2.09
C ASN A 83 11.05 -5.08 0.76
N ILE A 84 11.58 -4.25 -0.15
CA ILE A 84 11.00 -4.03 -1.49
C ILE A 84 10.87 -5.34 -2.28
N GLU A 85 11.86 -6.23 -2.20
CA GLU A 85 11.82 -7.51 -2.90
C GLU A 85 10.61 -8.35 -2.44
N CYS A 86 10.46 -8.51 -1.13
CA CYS A 86 9.29 -9.19 -0.56
C CYS A 86 7.98 -8.53 -0.99
N PHE A 87 7.91 -7.19 -1.02
CA PHE A 87 6.71 -6.48 -1.45
C PHE A 87 6.40 -6.68 -2.95
N CYS A 88 7.40 -6.63 -3.83
CA CYS A 88 7.18 -6.75 -5.27
C CYS A 88 6.85 -8.18 -5.71
N TRP A 89 7.44 -9.20 -5.07
CA TRP A 89 7.35 -10.58 -5.53
C TRP A 89 6.32 -11.43 -4.75
N ASN A 90 6.04 -11.12 -3.49
CA ASN A 90 5.07 -11.90 -2.73
C ASN A 90 3.62 -11.57 -3.12
N SER A 91 2.83 -12.63 -3.28
CA SER A 91 1.39 -12.52 -3.43
C SER A 91 0.72 -12.28 -2.09
N LEU A 92 -0.20 -11.31 -2.03
CA LEU A 92 -1.11 -11.17 -0.88
C LEU A 92 -1.90 -12.46 -0.65
N LYS A 93 -2.10 -13.27 -1.69
CA LYS A 93 -2.72 -14.60 -1.61
C LYS A 93 -1.94 -15.61 -0.76
N LEU A 94 -0.63 -15.44 -0.58
CA LEU A 94 0.19 -16.31 0.29
C LEU A 94 0.19 -15.87 1.76
N LEU A 95 -0.28 -14.66 2.07
CA LEU A 95 -0.45 -14.15 3.43
C LEU A 95 -1.90 -14.31 3.94
N ALA A 96 -2.73 -14.99 3.17
CA ALA A 96 -4.19 -14.99 3.27
C ALA A 96 -4.80 -16.03 4.24
N GLU A 97 -4.05 -16.56 5.20
CA GLU A 97 -4.60 -17.39 6.28
C GLU A 97 -4.87 -16.57 7.55
N THR A 98 -5.45 -15.38 7.45
CA THR A 98 -6.23 -14.80 8.56
C THR A 98 -7.04 -13.57 8.13
N MET A 99 -8.23 -13.47 8.75
CA MET A 99 -9.12 -12.30 8.89
C MET A 99 -9.92 -11.83 7.66
N LYS A 100 -11.25 -11.99 7.80
CA LYS A 100 -12.32 -11.40 6.99
C LYS A 100 -12.64 -10.01 7.54
N CYS A 101 -12.77 -8.99 6.69
CA CYS A 101 -13.55 -7.79 7.01
C CYS A 101 -14.21 -7.22 5.74
N ASN A 102 -15.34 -6.56 5.96
CA ASN A 102 -16.34 -6.17 4.97
C ASN A 102 -16.48 -4.64 5.08
N CYS A 103 -16.18 -3.86 4.03
CA CYS A 103 -16.67 -2.49 3.89
C CYS A 103 -16.46 -1.92 2.49
N GLN A 104 -17.41 -1.07 2.08
CA GLN A 104 -17.50 -0.41 0.78
C GLN A 104 -16.43 0.68 0.61
N ILE A 105 -15.81 0.72 -0.56
CA ILE A 105 -14.88 1.76 -0.99
C ILE A 105 -15.59 2.70 -1.98
N VAL A 106 -15.39 4.01 -1.79
CA VAL A 106 -15.85 5.06 -2.69
C VAL A 106 -14.88 5.21 -3.87
N VAL A 107 -15.46 5.26 -5.07
CA VAL A 107 -14.83 5.18 -6.40
C VAL A 107 -14.04 6.45 -6.77
N ARG A 108 -12.98 6.23 -7.58
CA ARG A 108 -12.25 7.11 -8.50
C ARG A 108 -12.54 8.62 -8.48
N GLN A 109 -11.46 9.38 -8.64
CA GLN A 109 -11.22 10.01 -9.94
C GLN A 109 -9.89 9.53 -10.50
#